data_AF-A0A497GB46-F1
#
_entry.id   AF-A0A497GB46-F1
#
_cell.length_a   1.000
_cell.length_b   1.000
_cell.length_c   1.000
_cell.angle_alpha   90.00
_cell.angle_beta   90.00
_cell.angle_gamma   90.00
#
_symmetry.space_group_name_H-M   'P 1'
#
loop_
_entity.id
_entity.type
_entity.pdbx_description
1 polymer ?
#
loop_
_entity_poly.entity_id
_entity_poly.type
_entity_poly.pdbx_seq_one_letter_code
_entity_poly.pdbx_strand_id
1 'polypeptide(L)' 'MTREFGVAYYGVIYPDRAKQDFEEMLEHGVNAVLLAEGEFDAWFWGDALSRLVEEAKGAGLRVYIDL' A
#
# COMPACT_ATOMS: atom_id res chain seq x y z
N MET A 1 19.50 -13.40 5.09
CA MET A 1 18.08 -13.13 5.35
C MET A 1 17.75 -11.76 4.79
N THR A 2 16.80 -11.69 3.87
CA THR A 2 16.21 -10.41 3.45
C THR A 2 15.43 -9.83 4.64
N ARG A 3 15.61 -8.53 4.92
CA ARG A 3 14.91 -7.84 6.02
C ARG A 3 13.46 -7.50 5.67
N GLU A 4 13.17 -7.44 4.38
CA GLU A 4 11.87 -7.08 3.84
C GLU A 4 11.35 -8.22 2.97
N PHE A 5 10.09 -8.56 3.21
CA PHE A 5 9.27 -9.38 2.33
C PHE A 5 8.15 -8.46 1.86
N GLY A 6 8.38 -7.81 0.72
CA GLY A 6 7.49 -6.78 0.20
C GLY A 6 6.76 -7.22 -1.06
N VAL A 7 5.61 -6.61 -1.32
CA VAL A 7 4.80 -6.83 -2.52
C VAL A 7 4.55 -5.52 -3.25
N ALA A 8 4.50 -5.55 -4.59
CA ALA A 8 3.94 -4.45 -5.37
C ALA A 8 2.41 -4.53 -5.26
N TYR A 9 1.79 -3.48 -4.75
CA TYR A 9 0.36 -3.42 -4.53
C TYR A 9 -0.26 -2.45 -5.52
N TYR A 10 -1.00 -3.01 -6.47
CA TYR A 10 -1.89 -2.27 -7.38
C TYR A 10 -3.32 -2.80 -7.18
N GLY A 11 -3.79 -2.66 -5.94
CA GLY A 11 -5.08 -3.18 -5.51
C GLY A 11 -6.17 -2.11 -5.52
N VAL A 12 -6.78 -1.89 -4.37
CA VAL A 12 -7.99 -1.07 -4.24
C VAL A 12 -7.63 0.35 -3.79
N ILE A 13 -8.00 1.37 -4.57
CA ILE A 13 -7.76 2.78 -4.22
C ILE A 13 -8.65 3.30 -3.07
N TYR A 14 -9.66 2.52 -2.68
CA TYR A 14 -10.58 2.82 -1.57
C TYR A 14 -9.96 2.34 -0.24
N PRO A 15 -9.52 3.26 0.65
CA PRO A 15 -8.72 2.88 1.82
C PRO A 15 -9.45 1.97 2.80
N ASP A 16 -10.77 2.09 2.92
CA ASP A 16 -11.62 1.25 3.77
C ASP A 16 -11.62 -0.22 3.36
N ARG A 17 -11.47 -0.49 2.06
CA ARG A 17 -11.43 -1.84 1.50
C ARG A 17 -10.02 -2.41 1.52
N ALA A 18 -9.02 -1.58 1.26
CA ALA A 18 -7.62 -1.98 1.26
C ALA A 18 -7.11 -2.48 2.63
N LYS A 19 -7.78 -2.13 3.74
CA LYS A 19 -7.45 -2.67 5.07
C LYS A 19 -7.46 -4.20 5.11
N GLN A 20 -8.44 -4.83 4.46
CA GLN A 20 -8.53 -6.29 4.44
C GLN A 20 -7.35 -6.91 3.70
N ASP A 21 -6.94 -6.30 2.58
CA ASP A 21 -5.75 -6.73 1.83
C ASP A 21 -4.48 -6.59 2.70
N PHE A 22 -4.34 -5.49 3.44
CA PHE A 22 -3.20 -5.27 4.33
C PHE A 22 -3.16 -6.25 5.52
N GLU A 23 -4.31 -6.57 6.09
CA GLU A 23 -4.44 -7.60 7.14
C GLU A 23 -4.00 -8.97 6.61
N GLU A 24 -4.49 -9.39 5.44
CA GLU A 24 -4.09 -10.64 4.79
C GLU A 24 -2.58 -10.66 4.50
N MET A 25 -2.02 -9.55 3.99
CA MET A 25 -0.58 -9.42 3.76
C MET A 25 0.24 -9.69 5.03
N LEU A 26 -0.17 -9.09 6.15
CA LEU A 26 0.50 -9.28 7.45
C LEU A 26 0.41 -10.73 7.93
N GLU A 27 -0.73 -11.40 7.73
CA GLU A 27 -0.90 -12.83 8.04
C GLU A 27 0.07 -13.71 7.25
N HIS A 28 0.42 -13.30 6.02
CA HIS A 28 1.42 -13.94 5.17
C HIS A 28 2.86 -13.47 5.43
N GLY A 29 3.09 -12.61 6.43
CA GLY A 29 4.41 -12.13 6.82
C GLY A 29 4.98 -11.03 5.91
N VAL A 30 4.16 -10.46 5.04
CA VAL A 30 4.53 -9.27 4.26
C VAL A 30 4.71 -8.10 5.20
N ASN A 31 5.78 -7.33 5.02
CA ASN A 31 6.10 -6.20 5.89
C ASN A 31 6.37 -4.90 5.12
N ALA A 32 6.23 -4.91 3.79
CA ALA A 32 6.36 -3.74 2.96
C ALA A 32 5.43 -3.81 1.74
N VAL A 33 4.96 -2.65 1.29
CA VAL A 33 4.21 -2.48 0.04
C VAL A 33 4.85 -1.41 -0.83
N LEU A 34 4.87 -1.66 -2.13
CA LEU A 34 5.23 -0.68 -3.16
C LEU A 34 3.96 -0.28 -3.89
N LEU A 35 3.57 1.00 -3.78
CA LEU A 35 2.54 1.61 -4.59
C LEU A 35 3.21 2.17 -5.84
N ALA A 36 3.07 1.46 -6.96
CA ALA A 36 3.59 1.89 -8.25
C ALA A 36 2.46 2.59 -9.00
N GLU A 37 2.46 3.92 -8.94
CA GLU A 37 1.37 4.78 -9.44
C GLU A 37 1.86 5.59 -10.64
N GLY A 38 1.00 5.80 -11.63
CA GLY A 38 1.30 6.72 -12.72
C GLY A 38 1.03 8.18 -12.34
N GLU A 39 1.56 9.12 -13.13
CA GLU A 39 1.26 10.55 -13.00
C GLU A 39 -0.25 10.83 -13.02
N PHE A 40 -1.00 10.11 -13.85
CA PHE A 40 -2.46 10.24 -13.91
C PHE A 40 -3.14 9.76 -12.62
N ASP A 41 -2.71 8.64 -12.05
CA ASP A 41 -3.29 8.08 -10.82
C ASP A 41 -3.00 9.00 -9.64
N ALA A 42 -1.78 9.54 -9.56
CA ALA A 42 -1.41 10.52 -8.55
C ALA A 42 -2.24 11.82 -8.66
N TRP A 43 -2.46 12.30 -9.89
CA TRP A 43 -3.28 13.49 -10.13
C TRP A 43 -4.76 13.26 -9.82
N PHE A 44 -5.30 12.12 -10.24
CA PHE A 44 -6.73 11.84 -10.15
C PHE A 44 -7.14 11.32 -8.75
N TRP A 45 -6.30 10.51 -8.12
CA TRP A 45 -6.56 9.84 -6.85
C TRP A 45 -5.71 10.34 -5.68
N GLY A 46 -4.98 11.45 -5.80
CA GLY A 46 -3.99 11.89 -4.80
C GLY A 46 -4.46 11.91 -3.34
N ASP A 47 -5.69 12.36 -3.08
CA ASP A 47 -6.29 12.33 -1.74
C ASP A 47 -6.54 10.89 -1.25
N ALA A 48 -7.05 10.03 -2.12
CA ALA A 48 -7.29 8.62 -1.81
C ALA A 48 -5.98 7.86 -1.61
N LEU A 49 -4.98 8.10 -2.47
CA LEU A 49 -3.63 7.55 -2.36
C LEU A 49 -2.97 7.95 -1.04
N SER A 50 -3.09 9.21 -0.64
CA SER A 50 -2.56 9.68 0.65
C SER A 50 -3.20 8.95 1.83
N ARG A 51 -4.52 8.73 1.78
CA ARG A 51 -5.24 7.96 2.82
C ARG A 51 -4.87 6.48 2.80
N LEU A 52 -4.68 5.90 1.62
CA LEU A 52 -4.23 4.51 1.46
C LEU A 52 -2.86 4.30 2.10
N VAL A 53 -1.93 5.23 1.90
CA VAL A 53 -0.60 5.24 2.53
C VAL A 53 -0.72 5.25 4.06
N GLU A 54 -1.59 6.09 4.62
CA GLU A 54 -1.78 6.17 6.07
C GLU A 54 -2.42 4.90 6.64
N GLU A 55 -3.35 4.27 5.91
CA GLU A 55 -3.92 2.98 6.31
C GLU A 55 -2.86 1.86 6.29
N ALA A 56 -2.03 1.78 5.25
CA ALA A 56 -0.96 0.79 5.16
C ALA A 56 0.08 0.96 6.29
N LYS A 57 0.49 2.20 6.58
CA LYS A 57 1.38 2.50 7.71
C LYS A 57 0.72 2.18 9.05
N GLY A 58 -0.57 2.51 9.19
CA GLY A 58 -1.36 2.22 10.39
C GLY A 58 -1.47 0.72 10.67
N ALA A 59 -1.52 -0.11 9.62
CA ALA A 59 -1.48 -1.57 9.71
C ALA A 59 -0.09 -2.12 10.10
N GLY A 60 0.98 -1.31 9.99
CA GLY A 60 2.35 -1.70 10.30
C GLY A 60 3.21 -2.06 9.09
N LEU A 61 2.72 -1.80 7.87
CA LEU A 61 3.49 -2.00 6.64
C LEU A 61 4.43 -0.81 6.40
N ARG A 62 5.64 -1.10 5.91
CA ARG A 62 6.48 -0.08 5.29
C ARG A 62 5.95 0.25 3.89
N VAL A 63 5.81 1.52 3.58
CA VAL A 63 5.26 1.96 2.29
C VAL A 63 6.35 2.62 1.45
N TYR A 64 6.48 2.16 0.20
CA TYR A 64 7.26 2.80 -0.85
C TYR A 64 6.29 3.28 -1.93
N ILE A 65 6.61 4.40 -2.57
CA ILE A 65 5.86 4.94 -3.69
C ILE A 65 6.84 5.14 -4.84
N ASP A 66 6.46 4.64 -6.00
CA ASP A 66 7.10 4.92 -7.29
C ASP A 66 6.09 5.68 -8.15
N LEU A 67 6.54 6.78 -8.75
CA LEU A 67 5.73 7.81 -9.42
C LEU A 67 6.30 8.11 -10.81
#